data_AF-A0A959EIW6-F1
#
_entry.id   AF-A0A959EIW6-F1
#
_cell.length_a   1.000
_cell.length_b   1.000
_cell.length_c   1.000
_cell.angle_alpha   90.00
_cell.angle_beta   90.00
_cell.angle_gamma   90.00
#
_symmetry.space_group_name_H-M   'P 1'
#
loop_
_entity.id
_entity.type
_entity.pdbx_description
1 polymer ?
#
loop_
_entity_poly.entity_id
_entity_poly.type
_entity_poly.pdbx_seq_one_letter_code
_entity_poly.pdbx_strand_id
1 'polypeptide(L)'
;PPVHFNNANLEKVEQSAYAGTLAALDSQHEDVFSQKQESVRELIGAMRSEDEAGIEVAQQQLAGFMQQEASIRQEVKALIHFTDPNLETEDNDYVFITFVIHYLPIGLVGLLLAVIFSAAMSSTSSELNALATTTVIDFYRRSIRTRETDRHYLHASKGFTVMWGALALLFAMFASLFDNLIEAVN
;
A
#
# COMPACT_ATOMS: atom_id res chain seq x y z
N PRO A 1 0.41 9.09 16.26
CA PRO A 1 0.45 8.60 14.86
C PRO A 1 0.37 9.81 13.95
N PRO A 2 0.92 9.78 12.73
CA PRO A 2 0.81 10.92 11.85
C PRO A 2 -0.66 11.18 11.46
N VAL A 3 -0.98 12.45 11.19
CA VAL A 3 -2.31 12.85 10.67
C VAL A 3 -2.57 12.25 9.27
N HIS A 4 -1.52 12.02 8.49
CA HIS A 4 -1.54 11.30 7.21
C HIS A 4 -0.25 10.50 7.04
N PHE A 5 -0.36 9.26 6.54
CA PHE A 5 0.76 8.31 6.47
C PHE A 5 1.68 8.47 5.24
N ASN A 6 1.30 9.29 4.26
CA ASN A 6 2.14 9.58 3.10
C ASN A 6 2.92 10.87 3.34
N ASN A 7 4.15 10.72 3.84
CA ASN A 7 5.03 11.86 4.15
C ASN A 7 5.32 12.75 2.93
N ALA A 8 5.34 12.19 1.71
CA ALA A 8 5.59 12.98 0.51
C ALA A 8 4.44 13.95 0.20
N ASN A 9 3.19 13.56 0.53
CA ASN A 9 2.05 14.47 0.41
C ASN A 9 2.15 15.61 1.42
N LEU A 10 2.53 15.31 2.66
CA LEU A 10 2.72 16.31 3.70
C LEU A 10 3.83 17.29 3.33
N GLU A 11 5.00 16.82 2.88
CA GLU A 11 6.11 17.67 2.42
C GLU A 11 5.67 18.63 1.30
N LYS A 12 4.86 18.17 0.34
CA LYS A 12 4.34 19.03 -0.73
C LYS A 12 3.42 20.13 -0.20
N VAL A 13 2.58 19.83 0.78
CA VAL A 13 1.70 20.82 1.41
C VAL A 13 2.52 21.80 2.26
N GLU A 14 3.54 21.34 2.98
CA GLU A 14 4.47 22.19 3.74
C GLU A 14 5.26 23.16 2.86
N GLN A 15 5.57 22.77 1.62
CA GLN A 15 6.23 23.63 0.64
C GLN A 15 5.27 24.62 -0.06
N SER A 16 3.97 24.52 0.21
CA SER A 16 2.93 25.36 -0.38
C SER A 16 2.51 26.53 0.53
N ALA A 17 1.58 27.36 0.07
CA ALA A 17 0.98 28.42 0.89
C ALA A 17 0.15 27.88 2.08
N TYR A 18 -0.15 26.59 2.10
CA TYR A 18 -1.01 25.94 3.09
C TYR A 18 -0.26 25.35 4.30
N ALA A 19 1.06 25.54 4.38
CA ALA A 19 1.89 25.01 5.47
C ALA A 19 1.37 25.39 6.87
N GLY A 20 0.90 26.63 7.04
CA GLY A 20 0.32 27.09 8.32
C GLY A 20 -1.00 26.40 8.67
N THR A 21 -1.84 26.12 7.67
CA THR A 21 -3.08 25.36 7.87
C THR A 21 -2.78 23.91 8.23
N LEU A 22 -1.80 23.29 7.56
CA LEU A 22 -1.38 21.93 7.87
C LEU A 22 -0.85 21.83 9.31
N ALA A 23 0.04 22.75 9.73
CA ALA A 23 0.58 22.77 11.08
C ALA A 23 -0.52 22.94 12.16
N ALA A 24 -1.56 23.74 11.87
CA ALA A 24 -2.70 23.89 12.77
C ALA A 24 -3.52 22.59 12.88
N LEU A 25 -3.79 21.92 11.75
CA LEU A 25 -4.50 20.64 11.73
C LEU A 25 -3.71 19.51 12.40
N ASP A 26 -2.38 19.50 12.24
CA ASP A 26 -1.49 18.53 12.88
C ASP A 26 -1.47 18.71 14.40
N SER A 27 -1.37 19.97 14.88
CA SER A 27 -1.49 20.27 16.31
C SER A 27 -2.85 19.87 16.88
N GLN A 28 -3.95 20.12 16.16
CA GLN A 28 -5.29 19.66 16.58
C GLN A 28 -5.39 18.14 16.62
N HIS A 29 -4.75 17.45 15.66
CA HIS A 29 -4.71 15.99 15.62
C HIS A 29 -3.97 15.41 16.84
N GLU A 30 -2.83 15.99 17.22
CA GLU A 30 -2.07 15.58 18.40
C GLU A 30 -2.86 15.77 19.69
N ASP A 31 -3.57 16.88 19.83
CA ASP A 31 -4.42 17.17 20.98
C ASP A 31 -5.57 16.16 21.10
N VAL A 32 -6.32 15.94 20.01
CA VAL A 32 -7.42 14.95 19.96
C VAL A 32 -6.89 13.54 20.20
N PHE A 33 -5.73 13.20 19.66
CA PHE A 33 -5.11 11.89 19.87
C PHE A 33 -4.75 11.67 21.36
N SER A 34 -4.23 12.69 22.02
CA SER A 34 -3.88 12.64 23.44
C SER A 34 -5.13 12.46 24.32
N GLN A 35 -6.19 13.22 24.05
CA GLN A 35 -7.48 13.11 24.76
C GLN A 35 -8.12 11.74 24.53
N LYS A 36 -8.07 11.22 23.29
CA LYS A 36 -8.53 9.87 22.97
C LYS A 36 -7.79 8.81 23.78
N GLN A 37 -6.47 8.94 23.95
CA GLN A 37 -5.68 8.00 24.73
C GLN A 37 -6.07 8.02 26.23
N GLU A 38 -6.40 9.21 26.75
CA GLU A 38 -6.92 9.37 28.11
C GLU A 38 -8.28 8.68 28.28
N SER A 39 -9.25 8.94 27.40
CA SER A 39 -10.55 8.27 27.45
C SER A 39 -10.47 6.75 27.31
N VAL A 40 -9.51 6.22 26.54
CA VAL A 40 -9.27 4.76 26.49
C VAL A 40 -8.78 4.24 27.85
N ARG A 41 -7.93 4.98 28.56
CA ARG A 41 -7.49 4.58 29.91
C ARG A 41 -8.62 4.64 30.91
N GLU A 42 -9.47 5.66 30.84
CA GLU A 42 -10.67 5.78 31.66
C GLU A 42 -11.64 4.63 31.41
N LEU A 43 -11.89 4.27 30.14
CA LEU A 43 -12.70 3.12 29.75
C LEU A 43 -12.14 1.82 30.36
N ILE A 44 -10.83 1.58 30.24
CA ILE A 44 -10.18 0.41 30.85
C ILE A 44 -10.34 0.43 32.37
N GLY A 45 -10.25 1.60 33.00
CA GLY A 45 -10.48 1.79 34.44
C GLY A 45 -11.90 1.40 34.85
N ALA A 46 -12.91 1.96 34.17
CA ALA A 46 -14.33 1.70 34.42
C ALA A 46 -14.70 0.23 34.18
N MET A 47 -14.14 -0.40 33.14
CA MET A 47 -14.30 -1.83 32.87
C MET A 47 -13.73 -2.71 33.99
N ARG A 48 -12.61 -2.31 34.61
CA ARG A 48 -12.01 -3.06 35.72
C ARG A 48 -12.80 -2.91 37.02
N SER A 49 -13.48 -1.79 37.23
CA SER A 49 -14.32 -1.55 38.40
C SER A 49 -15.79 -1.96 38.21
N GLU A 50 -16.14 -2.53 37.05
CA GLU A 50 -17.53 -2.88 36.68
C GLU A 50 -18.50 -1.68 36.81
N ASP A 51 -18.00 -0.46 36.58
CA ASP A 51 -18.81 0.76 36.65
C ASP A 51 -19.54 0.99 35.32
N GLU A 52 -20.76 0.47 35.22
CA GLU A 52 -21.59 0.57 34.00
C GLU A 52 -21.79 2.02 33.53
N ALA A 53 -21.99 2.96 34.45
CA ALA A 53 -22.16 4.36 34.12
C ALA A 53 -20.86 4.98 33.61
N GLY A 54 -19.73 4.66 34.27
CA GLY A 54 -18.40 5.10 33.82
C GLY A 54 -18.02 4.54 32.45
N ILE A 55 -18.39 3.28 32.15
CA ILE A 55 -18.18 2.65 30.84
C ILE A 55 -18.95 3.41 29.75
N GLU A 56 -20.23 3.71 29.98
CA GLU A 56 -21.06 4.41 28.99
C GLU A 56 -20.53 5.81 28.68
N VAL A 57 -20.14 6.57 29.72
CA VAL A 57 -19.56 7.91 29.55
C VAL A 57 -18.25 7.85 28.78
N ALA A 58 -17.34 6.95 29.15
CA ALA A 58 -16.05 6.82 28.48
C ALA A 58 -16.20 6.35 27.01
N GLN A 59 -17.18 5.49 26.71
CA GLN A 59 -17.50 5.09 25.34
C GLN A 59 -18.02 6.27 24.50
N GLN A 60 -18.92 7.08 25.05
CA GLN A 60 -19.45 8.26 24.35
C GLN A 60 -18.35 9.29 24.06
N GLN A 61 -17.48 9.57 25.04
CA GLN A 61 -16.34 10.48 24.85
C GLN A 61 -15.38 9.95 23.79
N LEU A 62 -15.03 8.66 23.86
CA LEU A 62 -14.16 8.01 22.88
C LEU A 62 -14.75 8.10 21.46
N ALA A 63 -16.06 7.87 21.29
CA ALA A 63 -16.73 8.02 20.01
C ALA A 63 -16.67 9.46 19.48
N GLY A 64 -16.82 10.46 20.36
CA GLY A 64 -16.67 11.87 20.02
C GLY A 64 -15.27 12.20 19.50
N PHE A 65 -14.22 11.73 20.18
CA PHE A 65 -12.84 11.94 19.73
C PHE A 65 -12.51 11.19 18.44
N MET A 66 -13.05 9.98 18.24
CA MET A 66 -12.91 9.27 16.97
C MET A 66 -13.53 10.05 15.80
N GLN A 67 -14.68 10.68 16.01
CA GLN A 67 -15.33 11.50 14.99
C GLN A 67 -14.54 12.78 14.69
N GLN A 68 -14.01 13.45 15.72
CA GLN A 68 -13.15 14.63 15.54
C GLN A 68 -11.87 14.29 14.78
N GLU A 69 -11.19 13.19 15.14
CA GLU A 69 -10.01 12.72 14.41
C GLU A 69 -10.34 12.44 12.93
N ALA A 70 -11.46 11.79 12.65
CA ALA A 70 -11.90 11.52 11.29
C ALA A 70 -12.13 12.82 10.48
N SER A 71 -12.72 13.85 11.10
CA SER A 71 -12.91 15.16 10.48
C SER A 71 -11.58 15.81 10.13
N ILE A 72 -10.63 15.84 11.08
CA ILE A 72 -9.30 16.43 10.86
C ILE A 72 -8.57 15.71 9.71
N ARG A 73 -8.61 14.37 9.69
CA ARG A 73 -8.01 13.59 8.59
C ARG A 73 -8.67 13.92 7.25
N GLN A 74 -9.99 14.10 7.22
CA GLN A 74 -10.71 14.48 6.00
C GLN A 74 -10.33 15.89 5.52
N GLU A 75 -10.14 16.84 6.43
CA GLU A 75 -9.67 18.19 6.12
C GLU A 75 -8.24 18.17 5.56
N VAL A 76 -7.34 17.37 6.14
CA VAL A 76 -5.98 17.18 5.60
C VAL A 76 -6.01 16.56 4.20
N LYS A 77 -6.84 15.53 3.97
CA LYS A 77 -7.03 14.95 2.62
C LYS A 77 -7.52 16.00 1.62
N ALA A 78 -8.48 16.84 2.01
CA ALA A 78 -8.95 17.94 1.17
C ALA A 78 -7.86 18.96 0.88
N LEU A 79 -7.05 19.32 1.88
CA LEU A 79 -5.93 20.24 1.75
C LEU A 79 -4.86 19.74 0.76
N ILE A 80 -4.55 18.44 0.80
CA ILE A 80 -3.63 17.80 -0.13
C ILE A 80 -4.17 17.88 -1.56
N HIS A 81 -5.44 17.54 -1.76
CA HIS A 81 -6.09 17.63 -3.07
C HIS A 81 -6.12 19.08 -3.60
N PHE A 82 -6.36 20.07 -2.73
CA PHE A 82 -6.31 21.49 -3.12
C PHE A 82 -4.89 21.96 -3.48
N THR A 83 -3.86 21.36 -2.89
CA THR A 83 -2.47 21.70 -3.17
C THR A 83 -2.02 21.15 -4.52
N ASP A 84 -2.36 19.90 -4.82
CA ASP A 84 -2.05 19.25 -6.09
C ASP A 84 -3.10 18.15 -6.38
N PRO A 85 -3.99 18.37 -7.36
CA PRO A 85 -5.05 17.41 -7.70
C PRO A 85 -4.54 16.05 -8.20
N ASN A 86 -3.26 15.96 -8.58
CA ASN A 86 -2.66 14.70 -9.03
C ASN A 86 -2.14 13.84 -7.87
N LEU A 87 -2.22 14.32 -6.63
CA LEU A 87 -1.81 13.54 -5.46
C LEU A 87 -2.90 12.57 -5.02
N GLU A 88 -2.50 11.32 -4.82
CA GLU A 88 -3.34 10.33 -4.17
C GLU A 88 -3.50 10.68 -2.69
N THR A 89 -4.74 10.99 -2.29
CA THR A 89 -5.09 11.36 -0.91
C THR A 89 -5.38 10.16 -0.02
N GLU A 90 -5.54 8.97 -0.61
CA GLU A 90 -5.73 7.73 0.15
C GLU A 90 -4.38 7.22 0.62
N ASP A 91 -4.26 6.85 1.89
CA ASP A 91 -2.98 6.56 2.52
C ASP A 91 -2.92 5.23 3.27
N ASN A 92 -3.94 4.39 3.07
CA ASN A 92 -4.06 3.08 3.72
C ASN A 92 -2.82 2.20 3.46
N ASP A 93 -2.29 2.23 2.24
CA ASP A 93 -1.10 1.45 1.84
C ASP A 93 0.16 1.89 2.58
N TYR A 94 0.21 3.15 3.01
CA TYR A 94 1.33 3.72 3.74
C TYR A 94 1.30 3.42 5.23
N VAL A 95 0.15 3.01 5.80
CA VAL A 95 0.03 2.65 7.22
C VAL A 95 0.97 1.50 7.57
N PHE A 96 0.93 0.43 6.77
CA PHE A 96 1.78 -0.75 6.96
C PHE A 96 3.26 -0.41 6.80
N ILE A 97 3.60 0.33 5.74
CA ILE A 97 4.98 0.73 5.46
C ILE A 97 5.53 1.63 6.57
N THR A 98 4.74 2.60 7.04
CA THR A 98 5.10 3.49 8.16
C THR A 98 5.36 2.67 9.42
N PHE A 99 4.50 1.71 9.73
CA PHE A 99 4.69 0.84 10.89
C PHE A 99 5.99 0.03 10.81
N VAL A 100 6.22 -0.61 9.66
CA VAL A 100 7.44 -1.38 9.39
C VAL A 100 8.69 -0.53 9.59
N ILE A 101 8.73 0.67 9.02
CA ILE A 101 9.92 1.53 9.06
C ILE A 101 10.18 2.11 10.46
N HIS A 102 9.13 2.53 11.17
CA HIS A 102 9.30 3.28 12.43
C HIS A 102 9.33 2.41 13.68
N TYR A 103 8.72 1.21 13.65
CA TYR A 103 8.57 0.37 14.83
C TYR A 103 9.35 -0.95 14.78
N LEU A 104 9.91 -1.35 13.63
CA LEU A 104 10.72 -2.55 13.54
C LEU A 104 12.23 -2.24 13.61
N PRO A 105 13.02 -3.12 14.27
CA PRO A 105 14.48 -3.08 14.21
C PRO A 105 14.99 -3.12 12.77
N ILE A 106 16.05 -2.36 12.47
CA ILE A 106 16.55 -2.17 11.10
C ILE A 106 16.90 -3.49 10.37
N GLY A 107 17.32 -4.53 11.09
CA GLY A 107 17.57 -5.85 10.52
C GLY A 107 16.29 -6.59 10.10
N LEU A 108 15.20 -6.42 10.83
CA LEU A 108 13.90 -7.04 10.50
C LEU A 108 13.23 -6.33 9.32
N VAL A 109 13.43 -5.02 9.18
CA VAL A 109 12.97 -4.28 7.98
C VAL A 109 13.62 -4.86 6.72
N GLY A 110 14.95 -5.06 6.75
CA GLY A 110 15.67 -5.69 5.63
C GLY A 110 15.22 -7.12 5.34
N LEU A 111 14.96 -7.91 6.40
CA LEU A 111 14.43 -9.27 6.27
C LEU A 111 13.04 -9.29 5.62
N LEU A 112 12.14 -8.39 6.04
CA LEU A 112 10.80 -8.30 5.48
C LEU A 112 10.86 -7.95 3.99
N LEU A 113 11.67 -6.97 3.61
CA LEU A 113 11.89 -6.62 2.20
C LEU A 113 12.41 -7.82 1.41
N ALA A 114 13.38 -8.57 1.96
CA ALA A 114 13.89 -9.77 1.31
C ALA A 114 12.81 -10.84 1.09
N VAL A 115 11.92 -11.05 2.06
CA VAL A 115 10.79 -12.00 1.94
C VAL A 115 9.79 -11.53 0.89
N ILE A 116 9.44 -10.25 0.85
CA ILE A 116 8.52 -9.67 -0.15
C ILE A 116 9.09 -9.89 -1.56
N PHE A 117 10.35 -9.54 -1.79
CA PHE A 117 11.00 -9.77 -3.07
C PHE A 117 11.08 -11.26 -3.41
N SER A 118 11.42 -12.11 -2.45
CA SER A 118 11.48 -13.56 -2.66
C SER A 118 10.11 -14.13 -3.06
N ALA A 119 9.03 -13.68 -2.41
CA ALA A 119 7.68 -14.12 -2.73
C ALA A 119 7.24 -13.64 -4.12
N ALA A 120 7.47 -12.36 -4.44
CA ALA A 120 7.16 -11.79 -5.75
C ALA A 120 7.92 -12.50 -6.87
N MET A 121 9.25 -12.66 -6.73
CA MET A 121 10.08 -13.36 -7.72
C MET A 121 9.66 -14.82 -7.91
N SER A 122 9.22 -15.50 -6.84
CA SER A 122 8.73 -16.88 -6.94
C SER A 122 7.46 -16.97 -7.79
N SER A 123 6.50 -16.06 -7.61
CA SER A 123 5.26 -16.06 -8.43
C SER A 123 5.59 -15.74 -9.88
N THR A 124 6.33 -14.65 -10.12
CA THR A 124 6.70 -14.22 -11.48
C THR A 124 7.51 -15.29 -12.22
N SER A 125 8.45 -15.96 -11.55
CA SER A 125 9.20 -17.06 -12.18
C SER A 125 8.30 -18.25 -12.54
N SER A 126 7.32 -18.59 -11.70
CA SER A 126 6.37 -19.67 -11.98
C SER A 126 5.48 -19.36 -13.18
N GLU A 127 4.93 -18.14 -13.22
CA GLU A 127 4.08 -17.64 -14.31
C GLU A 127 4.82 -17.59 -15.65
N LEU A 128 6.00 -16.99 -15.68
CA LEU A 128 6.83 -16.92 -16.89
C LEU A 128 7.25 -18.32 -17.38
N ASN A 129 7.55 -19.23 -16.46
CA ASN A 129 7.89 -20.62 -16.82
C ASN A 129 6.68 -21.37 -17.39
N ALA A 130 5.49 -21.18 -16.80
CA ALA A 130 4.25 -21.77 -17.30
C ALA A 130 3.93 -21.26 -18.72
N LEU A 131 3.96 -19.93 -18.94
CA LEU A 131 3.72 -19.32 -20.24
C LEU A 131 4.73 -19.78 -21.30
N ALA A 132 6.02 -19.82 -20.95
CA ALA A 132 7.04 -20.33 -21.84
C ALA A 132 6.83 -21.81 -22.19
N THR A 133 6.48 -22.64 -21.19
CA THR A 133 6.24 -24.07 -21.39
C THR A 133 5.03 -24.32 -22.28
N THR A 134 3.90 -23.67 -22.01
CA THR A 134 2.69 -23.71 -22.85
C THR A 134 3.01 -23.25 -24.28
N THR A 135 3.75 -22.15 -24.45
CA THR A 135 4.17 -21.67 -25.78
C THR A 135 5.02 -22.71 -26.52
N VAL A 136 5.99 -23.33 -25.82
CA VAL A 136 6.88 -24.32 -26.43
C VAL A 136 6.14 -25.61 -26.77
N ILE A 137 5.36 -26.16 -25.86
CA ILE A 137 4.76 -27.48 -26.03
C ILE A 137 3.55 -27.38 -26.97
N ASP A 138 2.66 -26.43 -26.73
CA ASP A 138 1.36 -26.38 -27.41
C ASP A 138 1.42 -25.69 -28.77
N PHE A 139 2.31 -24.71 -28.94
CA PHE A 139 2.46 -23.98 -30.21
C PHE A 139 3.73 -24.39 -30.97
N TYR A 140 4.90 -24.27 -30.34
CA TYR A 140 6.18 -24.44 -31.06
C TYR A 140 6.45 -25.90 -31.46
N ARG A 141 6.40 -26.82 -30.50
CA ARG A 141 6.64 -28.27 -30.69
C ARG A 141 5.50 -28.93 -31.44
N ARG A 142 4.25 -28.49 -31.25
CA ARG A 142 3.09 -29.09 -31.93
C ARG A 142 2.92 -28.60 -33.37
N SER A 143 3.16 -27.32 -33.65
CA SER A 143 2.77 -26.72 -34.93
C SER A 143 3.93 -26.21 -35.80
N ILE A 144 5.07 -25.81 -35.23
CA ILE A 144 6.15 -25.15 -36.00
C ILE A 144 7.30 -26.11 -36.28
N ARG A 145 7.85 -26.74 -35.23
CA ARG A 145 9.02 -27.61 -35.30
C ARG A 145 8.71 -28.87 -34.50
N THR A 146 8.25 -29.93 -35.16
CA THR A 146 7.65 -31.11 -34.54
C THR A 146 8.61 -32.27 -34.25
N ARG A 147 9.81 -32.26 -34.84
CA ARG A 147 10.80 -33.36 -34.74
C ARG A 147 12.20 -32.87 -34.37
N GLU A 148 12.28 -31.87 -33.50
CA GLU A 148 13.57 -31.40 -32.97
C GLU A 148 13.99 -32.16 -31.71
N THR A 149 15.25 -32.00 -31.33
CA THR A 149 15.81 -32.60 -30.11
C THR A 149 15.33 -31.88 -28.85
N ASP A 150 15.32 -32.57 -27.70
CA ASP A 150 14.93 -31.96 -26.41
C ASP A 150 15.82 -30.76 -26.04
N ARG A 151 17.09 -30.79 -26.45
CA ARG A 151 18.02 -29.66 -26.25
C ARG A 151 17.57 -28.42 -27.04
N HIS A 152 17.04 -28.59 -28.25
CA HIS A 152 16.47 -27.48 -29.03
C HIS A 152 15.24 -26.89 -28.33
N TYR A 153 14.31 -27.72 -27.85
CA TYR A 153 13.13 -27.25 -27.12
C TYR A 153 13.48 -26.56 -25.80
N LEU A 154 14.53 -27.00 -25.11
CA LEU A 154 15.05 -26.31 -23.92
C LEU A 154 15.58 -24.91 -24.26
N HIS A 155 16.34 -24.76 -25.34
CA HIS A 155 16.81 -23.45 -25.80
C HIS A 155 15.65 -22.56 -26.26
N ALA A 156 14.67 -23.12 -26.97
CA ALA A 156 13.45 -22.42 -27.35
C ALA A 156 12.67 -21.95 -26.10
N SER A 157 12.52 -22.81 -25.09
CA SER A 157 11.86 -22.47 -23.82
C SER A 157 12.53 -21.30 -23.11
N LYS A 158 13.86 -21.32 -22.96
CA LYS A 158 14.60 -20.17 -22.41
C LYS A 158 14.38 -18.89 -23.21
N GLY A 159 14.35 -18.98 -24.55
CA GLY A 159 14.05 -17.85 -25.42
C GLY A 159 12.64 -17.29 -25.22
N PHE A 160 11.63 -18.16 -25.14
CA PHE A 160 10.25 -17.76 -24.86
C PHE A 160 10.08 -17.18 -23.45
N THR A 161 10.79 -17.68 -22.44
CA THR A 161 10.80 -17.07 -21.10
C THR A 161 11.29 -15.62 -21.15
N VAL A 162 12.37 -15.35 -21.88
CA VAL A 162 12.89 -13.97 -22.06
C VAL A 162 11.88 -13.11 -22.83
N MET A 163 11.27 -13.65 -23.89
CA MET A 163 10.24 -12.95 -24.66
C MET A 163 9.04 -12.55 -23.80
N TRP A 164 8.49 -13.48 -23.00
CA TRP A 164 7.38 -13.19 -22.10
C TRP A 164 7.77 -12.22 -20.99
N GLY A 165 8.99 -12.31 -20.45
CA GLY A 165 9.51 -11.34 -19.50
C GLY A 165 9.63 -9.94 -20.10
N ALA A 166 10.12 -9.81 -21.33
CA ALA A 166 10.20 -8.54 -22.03
C ALA A 166 8.80 -7.97 -22.32
N LEU A 167 7.85 -8.81 -22.75
CA LEU A 167 6.46 -8.40 -22.95
C LEU A 167 5.81 -7.90 -21.66
N ALA A 168 6.04 -8.59 -20.53
CA ALA A 168 5.55 -8.17 -19.22
C ALA A 168 6.14 -6.83 -18.78
N LEU A 169 7.44 -6.59 -18.99
CA LEU A 169 8.08 -5.31 -18.71
C LEU A 169 7.51 -4.18 -19.57
N LEU A 170 7.32 -4.42 -20.87
CA LEU A 170 6.68 -3.46 -21.77
C LEU A 170 5.26 -3.14 -21.29
N PHE A 171 4.47 -4.16 -20.99
CA PHE A 171 3.12 -3.97 -20.46
C PHE A 171 3.13 -3.15 -19.16
N ALA A 172 4.02 -3.46 -18.20
CA ALA A 172 4.12 -2.71 -16.95
C ALA A 172 4.45 -1.21 -17.17
N MET A 173 5.30 -0.88 -18.15
CA MET A 173 5.63 0.50 -18.48
C MET A 173 4.48 1.27 -19.14
N PHE A 174 3.61 0.60 -19.89
CA PHE A 174 2.44 1.23 -20.52
C PHE A 174 1.19 1.20 -19.63
N ALA A 175 1.10 0.22 -18.72
CA ALA A 175 -0.01 0.06 -17.79
C ALA A 175 -0.18 1.28 -16.87
N SER A 176 0.92 1.96 -16.52
CA SER A 176 0.88 3.20 -15.74
C SER A 176 0.21 4.38 -16.45
N LEU A 177 -0.12 4.25 -17.73
CA LEU A 177 -0.84 5.27 -18.50
C LEU A 177 -2.37 5.05 -18.44
N PHE A 178 -2.83 3.92 -17.93
CA PHE A 178 -4.24 3.62 -17.76
C PHE A 178 -4.63 3.89 -16.31
N ASP A 179 -5.44 4.93 -16.07
CA ASP A 179 -5.91 5.33 -14.73
C ASP A 179 -6.71 4.22 -14.03
N ASN A 180 -7.23 3.25 -14.79
CA ASN A 180 -7.83 2.02 -14.24
C ASN A 180 -7.49 0.80 -15.09
N LEU A 181 -6.95 -0.26 -14.47
CA LEU A 181 -6.74 -1.58 -15.11
C LEU A 181 -8.02 -2.17 -15.72
N ILE A 182 -9.19 -1.77 -15.23
CA ILE A 182 -10.50 -2.16 -15.76
C ILE A 182 -10.79 -1.49 -17.11
N GLU A 183 -10.32 -0.26 -17.34
CA GLU A 183 -10.50 0.47 -18.61
C GLU A 183 -9.52 0.01 -19.70
N ALA A 184 -8.40 -0.61 -19.32
CA ALA A 184 -7.47 -1.22 -20.26
C ALA A 184 -7.95 -2.56 -20.84
N VAL A 185 -8.91 -3.22 -20.18
CA VAL A 185 -9.40 -4.57 -20.53
C VAL A 185 -10.78 -4.56 -21.21
N ASN A 186 -11.49 -3.43 -21.21
CA ASN A 186 -12.80 -3.25 -21.84
C ASN A 186 -12.80 -2.10 -22.84
#